data_AF-A0A2M6IVB5-F1
#
_entry.id   AF-A0A2M6IVB5-F1
#
_cell.length_a   1.000
_cell.length_b   1.000
_cell.length_c   1.000
_cell.angle_alpha   90.00
_cell.angle_beta   90.00
_cell.angle_gamma   90.00
#
_symmetry.space_group_name_H-M   'P 1'
#
loop_
_entity.id
_entity.type
_entity.pdbx_description
1 polymer ?
#
loop_
_entity_poly.entity_id
_entity_poly.type
_entity_poly.pdbx_seq_one_letter_code
_entity_poly.pdbx_strand_id
1 'polypeptide(L)'
;MVKNLTVTLNENELLFLLVVVGLEDEEKYLELGLNIEYTTKERLDAGRSSLLSRDLIKYEKNDSIPIIDEVAIGLVGTIVEGKKTDDYYIDEQTGWKAKVIKEGEWYVITGEGE
;
A
#
# COMPACT_ATOMS: atom_id res chain seq x y z
N MET A 1 10.10 17.81 8.57
CA MET A 1 8.98 18.81 8.56
C MET A 1 7.80 17.97 8.14
N VAL A 2 6.83 17.73 9.02
CA VAL A 2 5.78 16.73 8.76
C VAL A 2 5.10 17.05 7.43
N LYS A 3 5.22 16.14 6.47
CA LYS A 3 4.59 16.27 5.16
C LYS A 3 3.23 15.57 5.22
N ASN A 4 2.19 16.26 4.77
CA ASN A 4 0.93 15.60 4.45
C ASN A 4 1.11 14.88 3.12
N LEU A 5 1.02 13.56 3.16
CA LEU A 5 1.24 12.67 2.04
C LEU A 5 -0.07 11.98 1.65
N THR A 6 -0.29 11.78 0.36
CA THR A 6 -1.47 11.08 -0.15
C THR A 6 -1.09 10.21 -1.33
N VAL A 7 -1.59 8.98 -1.34
CA VAL A 7 -1.60 8.10 -2.52
C VAL A 7 -3.00 7.54 -2.72
N THR A 8 -3.42 7.44 -3.97
CA THR A 8 -4.71 6.83 -4.34
C THR A 8 -4.44 5.56 -5.13
N LEU A 9 -4.97 4.44 -4.66
CA LEU A 9 -4.75 3.12 -5.24
C LEU A 9 -6.08 2.46 -5.54
N ASN A 10 -6.20 1.77 -6.67
CA ASN A 10 -7.30 0.82 -6.85
C ASN A 10 -7.00 -0.48 -6.09
N GLU A 11 -7.99 -1.36 -6.04
CA GLU A 11 -7.89 -2.61 -5.28
C GLU A 11 -6.71 -3.49 -5.69
N ASN A 12 -6.45 -3.62 -6.99
CA ASN A 12 -5.37 -4.47 -7.50
C ASN A 12 -3.99 -3.86 -7.25
N GLU A 13 -3.87 -2.52 -7.32
CA GLU A 13 -2.65 -1.81 -6.99
C GLU A 13 -2.30 -1.94 -5.51
N LEU A 14 -3.28 -1.74 -4.62
CA LEU A 14 -3.10 -1.92 -3.19
C LEU A 14 -2.71 -3.37 -2.87
N LEU A 15 -3.42 -4.34 -3.45
CA LEU A 15 -3.11 -5.76 -3.28
C LEU A 15 -1.69 -6.10 -3.71
N PHE A 16 -1.25 -5.61 -4.88
CA PHE A 16 0.11 -5.80 -5.35
C PHE A 16 1.14 -5.22 -4.38
N LEU A 17 0.93 -3.99 -3.90
CA LEU A 17 1.86 -3.35 -2.97
C LEU A 17 1.93 -4.11 -1.64
N LEU A 18 0.80 -4.50 -1.05
CA LEU A 18 0.76 -5.27 0.20
C LEU A 18 1.54 -6.60 0.09
N VAL A 19 1.40 -7.31 -1.02
CA VAL A 19 2.16 -8.53 -1.29
C VAL A 19 3.65 -8.24 -1.44
N VAL A 20 4.02 -7.20 -2.18
CA VAL A 20 5.45 -6.86 -2.40
C VAL A 20 6.15 -6.42 -1.11
N VAL A 21 5.45 -5.69 -0.23
CA VAL A 21 6.01 -5.29 1.07
C VAL A 21 5.95 -6.41 2.11
N GLY A 22 5.40 -7.58 1.75
CA GLY A 22 5.42 -8.78 2.60
C GLY A 22 4.33 -8.82 3.66
N LEU A 23 3.14 -8.27 3.41
CA LEU A 23 2.01 -8.45 4.33
C LEU A 23 1.54 -9.92 4.32
N GLU A 24 1.79 -10.61 5.43
CA GLU A 24 1.38 -12.01 5.66
C GLU A 24 0.10 -12.12 6.52
N ASP A 25 -0.31 -11.05 7.19
CA ASP A 25 -1.45 -11.05 8.12
C ASP A 25 -2.79 -10.95 7.38
N GLU A 26 -3.55 -12.05 7.35
CA GLU A 26 -4.88 -12.14 6.74
C GLU A 26 -5.89 -11.17 7.38
N GLU A 27 -5.79 -10.90 8.68
CA GLU A 27 -6.69 -9.98 9.37
C GLU A 27 -6.53 -8.57 8.81
N LYS A 28 -5.31 -8.14 8.49
CA LYS A 28 -5.05 -6.83 7.87
C LYS A 28 -5.66 -6.70 6.47
N TYR A 29 -5.67 -7.77 5.67
CA TYR A 29 -6.40 -7.74 4.40
C TYR A 29 -7.89 -7.53 4.64
N LEU A 30 -8.48 -8.27 5.59
CA LEU A 30 -9.90 -8.17 5.92
C LEU A 30 -10.28 -6.78 6.46
N GLU A 31 -9.43 -6.17 7.28
CA GLU A 31 -9.62 -4.80 7.77
C GLU A 31 -9.70 -3.76 6.65
N LEU A 32 -8.98 -3.99 5.55
CA LEU A 32 -9.01 -3.15 4.35
C LEU A 32 -10.17 -3.52 3.41
N GLY A 33 -10.99 -4.52 3.77
CA GLY A 33 -12.04 -5.04 2.89
C GLY A 33 -11.48 -5.77 1.67
N LEU A 34 -10.27 -6.31 1.77
CA LEU A 34 -9.61 -7.15 0.79
C LEU A 34 -9.72 -8.62 1.21
N ASN A 35 -9.73 -9.53 0.25
CA ASN A 35 -9.61 -10.96 0.52
C ASN A 35 -8.39 -11.53 -0.19
N ILE A 36 -7.40 -11.96 0.59
CA ILE A 36 -6.15 -12.53 0.10
C ILE A 36 -6.37 -13.84 -0.65
N GLU A 37 -7.38 -14.65 -0.30
CA GLU A 37 -7.70 -15.90 -1.01
C GLU A 37 -8.16 -15.66 -2.46
N TYR A 38 -8.68 -14.47 -2.76
CA TYR A 38 -9.05 -14.05 -4.11
C TYR A 38 -7.92 -13.36 -4.86
N THR A 39 -6.68 -13.45 -4.37
CA THR A 39 -5.50 -12.88 -5.01
C THR A 39 -5.00 -13.81 -6.09
N THR A 40 -5.39 -13.53 -7.33
CA THR A 40 -4.91 -14.27 -8.50
C THR A 40 -3.70 -13.58 -9.13
N LYS A 41 -2.91 -14.35 -9.90
CA LYS A 41 -1.82 -13.81 -10.71
C LYS A 41 -2.30 -12.68 -11.63
N GLU A 42 -3.48 -12.82 -12.24
CA GLU A 42 -4.06 -11.83 -13.14
C GLU A 42 -4.32 -10.49 -12.43
N ARG A 43 -4.82 -10.53 -11.19
CA ARG A 43 -5.03 -9.32 -10.38
C ARG A 43 -3.72 -8.65 -10.01
N LEU A 44 -2.71 -9.43 -9.62
CA LEU A 44 -1.37 -8.90 -9.32
C LEU A 44 -0.71 -8.31 -10.57
N ASP A 45 -0.83 -8.97 -11.73
CA ASP A 45 -0.32 -8.47 -13.00
C ASP A 45 -1.04 -7.17 -13.43
N ALA A 46 -2.34 -7.06 -13.20
CA ALA A 46 -3.12 -5.85 -13.44
C ALA A 46 -2.68 -4.70 -12.50
N GLY A 47 -2.52 -4.99 -11.21
CA GLY A 47 -2.01 -4.03 -10.22
C GLY A 47 -0.61 -3.53 -10.58
N ARG A 48 0.31 -4.44 -10.90
CA ARG A 48 1.66 -4.12 -11.37
C ARG A 48 1.65 -3.21 -12.59
N SER A 49 0.85 -3.56 -13.60
CA SER A 49 0.78 -2.79 -14.86
C SER A 49 0.21 -1.39 -14.64
N SER A 50 -0.82 -1.28 -13.79
CA SER A 50 -1.43 0.00 -13.41
C SER A 50 -0.42 0.90 -12.67
N LEU A 51 0.28 0.37 -11.66
CA LEU A 51 1.32 1.10 -10.92
C LEU A 51 2.46 1.57 -11.81
N LEU A 52 2.93 0.71 -12.74
CA LEU A 52 3.96 1.08 -13.72
C LEU A 52 3.51 2.23 -14.61
N SER A 53 2.27 2.20 -15.10
CA SER A 53 1.74 3.27 -15.96
C SER A 53 1.57 4.62 -15.23
N ARG A 54 1.61 4.61 -13.90
CA ARG A 54 1.43 5.77 -13.02
C ARG A 54 2.74 6.21 -12.36
N ASP A 55 3.87 5.61 -12.76
CA ASP A 55 5.20 5.86 -12.18
C ASP A 55 5.28 5.64 -10.66
N LEU A 56 4.37 4.84 -10.09
CA LEU A 56 4.36 4.50 -8.65
C LEU A 56 5.29 3.33 -8.32
N ILE A 57 5.68 2.56 -9.34
CA ILE A 57 6.74 1.56 -9.24
C ILE A 57 7.62 1.61 -10.50
N LYS A 58 8.86 1.15 -10.38
CA LYS A 58 9.78 0.91 -11.50
C LYS A 58 10.64 -0.31 -11.22
N TYR A 59 11.21 -0.90 -12.27
CA TYR A 59 12.18 -1.99 -12.14
C TYR A 59 13.54 -1.52 -12.66
N GLU A 60 14.59 -1.84 -11.93
CA GLU A 60 15.93 -1.77 -12.52
C GLU A 60 16.16 -2.94 -13.47
N LYS A 61 17.18 -2.81 -14.32
CA LYS A 61 17.47 -3.83 -15.33
C LYS A 61 17.85 -5.15 -14.65
N ASN A 62 17.07 -6.20 -14.92
CA ASN A 62 17.19 -7.55 -14.38
C ASN A 62 16.72 -7.74 -12.92
N ASP A 63 16.05 -6.77 -12.32
CA ASP A 63 15.47 -6.95 -10.99
C ASP A 63 14.07 -7.54 -11.05
N SER A 64 13.80 -8.44 -10.10
CA SER A 64 12.47 -9.04 -9.88
C SER A 64 11.63 -8.28 -8.85
N ILE A 65 12.26 -7.39 -8.07
CA ILE A 65 11.62 -6.60 -7.03
C ILE A 65 11.49 -5.16 -7.54
N PRO A 66 10.30 -4.55 -7.53
CA PRO A 66 10.14 -3.17 -7.95
C PRO A 66 10.72 -2.21 -6.91
N ILE A 67 11.29 -1.10 -7.37
CA ILE A 67 11.45 0.11 -6.58
C ILE A 67 10.08 0.79 -6.53
N ILE A 68 9.58 1.04 -5.33
CA ILE A 68 8.28 1.68 -5.08
C ILE A 68 8.52 3.17 -4.78
N ASP A 69 7.60 4.02 -5.24
CA ASP A 69 7.58 5.45 -4.89
C ASP A 69 7.63 5.65 -3.37
N GLU A 70 8.41 6.65 -2.92
CA GLU A 70 8.68 6.91 -1.50
C GLU A 70 7.41 7.15 -0.67
N VAL A 71 6.41 7.82 -1.26
CA VAL A 71 5.13 8.06 -0.58
C VAL A 71 4.31 6.79 -0.51
N ALA A 72 4.24 6.04 -1.60
CA ALA A 72 3.51 4.77 -1.64
C ALA A 72 4.11 3.75 -0.66
N ILE A 73 5.44 3.58 -0.63
CA ILE A 73 6.09 2.63 0.28
C ILE A 73 5.95 3.06 1.74
N GLY A 74 6.11 4.35 2.05
CA GLY A 74 5.98 4.82 3.42
C GLY A 74 4.56 4.65 3.95
N LEU A 75 3.55 5.04 3.17
CA LEU A 75 2.15 4.90 3.58
C LEU A 75 1.69 3.43 3.64
N VAL A 76 2.02 2.60 2.64
CA VAL A 76 1.65 1.19 2.64
C VAL A 76 2.44 0.40 3.68
N GLY A 77 3.74 0.66 3.85
CA GLY A 77 4.56 0.07 4.90
C GLY A 77 4.01 0.39 6.29
N THR A 78 3.53 1.62 6.52
CA THR A 78 2.87 2.00 7.78
C THR A 78 1.60 1.19 8.03
N ILE A 79 0.83 0.83 6.99
CA ILE A 79 -0.34 -0.04 7.15
C ILE A 79 0.09 -1.46 7.54
N VAL A 80 1.19 -1.95 6.98
CA VAL A 80 1.70 -3.32 7.20
C VAL A 80 2.37 -3.49 8.56
N GLU A 81 3.21 -2.56 8.98
CA GLU A 81 3.93 -2.63 10.25
C GLU A 81 3.17 -1.94 11.40
N GLY A 82 2.38 -0.91 11.08
CA GLY A 82 1.72 -0.08 12.06
C GLY A 82 0.58 -0.78 12.79
N LYS A 83 0.34 -0.31 14.01
CA LYS A 83 -0.77 -0.77 14.85
C LYS A 83 -1.98 0.13 14.62
N LYS A 84 -3.15 -0.50 14.42
CA LYS A 84 -4.39 0.24 14.23
C LYS A 84 -4.87 0.86 15.55
N THR A 85 -5.04 2.17 15.55
CA THR A 85 -5.57 2.98 16.65
C THR A 85 -6.60 3.95 16.08
N ASP A 86 -7.86 3.79 16.48
CA ASP A 86 -9.00 4.48 15.87
C ASP A 86 -9.01 4.31 14.33
N ASP A 87 -8.93 5.40 13.59
CA ASP A 87 -8.92 5.43 12.12
C ASP A 87 -7.51 5.34 11.49
N TYR A 88 -6.45 5.27 12.31
CA TYR A 88 -5.06 5.38 11.85
C TYR A 88 -4.27 4.10 12.12
N TYR A 89 -3.40 3.75 11.19
CA TYR A 89 -2.26 2.88 11.41
C TYR A 89 -1.08 3.75 11.84
N ILE A 90 -0.47 3.41 12.96
CA ILE A 90 0.67 4.16 13.51
C ILE A 90 1.86 3.21 13.64
N ASP A 91 2.94 3.51 12.93
CA ASP A 91 4.22 2.83 13.08
C ASP A 91 5.05 3.57 14.15
N GLU A 92 5.17 2.97 15.33
CA GLU A 92 5.90 3.55 16.46
C GLU A 92 7.41 3.65 16.21
N GLN A 93 7.98 2.86 15.29
CA GLN A 93 9.41 2.87 15.01
C GLN A 93 9.80 4.06 14.13
N THR A 94 9.00 4.33 13.10
CA THR A 94 9.27 5.38 12.12
C THR A 94 8.52 6.68 12.43
N GLY A 95 7.52 6.65 13.32
CA GLY A 95 6.64 7.77 13.62
C GLY A 95 5.59 8.04 12.55
N TRP A 96 5.54 7.22 11.50
CA TRP A 96 4.60 7.40 10.40
C TRP A 96 3.17 7.08 10.82
N LYS A 97 2.23 7.79 10.20
CA LYS A 97 0.79 7.57 10.38
C LYS A 97 0.13 7.45 9.03
N ALA A 98 -0.74 6.47 8.86
CA ALA A 98 -1.54 6.28 7.67
C ALA A 98 -3.01 6.08 8.02
N LYS A 99 -3.90 6.71 7.27
CA LYS A 99 -5.35 6.49 7.31
C LYS A 99 -5.80 6.05 5.93
N VAL A 100 -6.66 5.04 5.89
CA VAL A 100 -7.22 4.47 4.65
C VAL A 100 -8.69 4.83 4.57
N ILE A 101 -9.11 5.43 3.45
CA ILE A 101 -10.50 5.75 3.15
C ILE A 101 -10.87 5.08 1.84
N LYS A 102 -11.94 4.28 1.82
CA LYS A 102 -12.46 3.66 0.60
C LYS A 102 -13.51 4.57 -0.02
N GLU A 103 -13.22 5.11 -1.22
CA GLU A 103 -14.11 5.96 -2.02
C GLU A 103 -14.45 5.27 -3.34
N GLY A 104 -15.57 4.54 -3.36
CA GLY A 104 -15.97 3.74 -4.52
C GLY A 104 -14.96 2.61 -4.80
N GLU A 105 -14.33 2.64 -5.97
CA GLU A 105 -13.31 1.66 -6.39
C GLU A 105 -11.88 2.02 -5.93
N TRP A 106 -11.72 3.15 -5.24
CA TRP A 106 -10.43 3.69 -4.87
C TRP A 106 -10.18 3.64 -3.35
N TYR A 107 -8.93 3.39 -2.99
CA TYR A 107 -8.37 3.53 -1.65
C TYR A 107 -7.55 4.82 -1.62
N VAL A 108 -8.05 5.81 -0.90
CA VAL A 108 -7.31 7.06 -0.61
C VAL A 108 -6.56 6.84 0.70
N ILE A 109 -5.24 6.76 0.59
CA ILE A 109 -4.35 6.58 1.75
C ILE A 109 -3.68 7.91 2.00
N THR A 110 -3.99 8.51 3.14
CA THR A 110 -3.40 9.78 3.59
C THR A 110 -2.53 9.53 4.81
N GLY A 111 -1.46 10.30 4.97
CA GLY A 111 -0.63 10.14 6.13
C GLY A 111 0.35 11.27 6.38
N GLU A 112 1.09 11.10 7.46
CA GLU A 112 2.13 12.00 7.94
C GLU A 112 3.41 11.19 8.08
N GLY A 113 4.48 11.67 7.45
CA GLY A 113 5.85 11.13 7.56
C GLY A 113 6.85 12.26 7.81
N GLU A 114 8.03 11.91 8.33
CA GLU A 114 9.09 12.86 8.71
C GLU A 114 9.71 13.66 7.54
#